data_AF-A2FLK5-F1
#
_entry.id   AF-A2FLK5-F1
#
_cell.length_a   1.000
_cell.length_b   1.000
_cell.length_c   1.000
_cell.angle_alpha   90.00
_cell.angle_beta   90.00
_cell.angle_gamma   90.00
#
_symmetry.space_group_name_H-M   'P 1'
#
loop_
_entity.id
_entity.type
_entity.pdbx_description
1 polymer ?
#
loop_
_entity_poly.entity_id
_entity_poly.type
_entity_poly.pdbx_seq_one_letter_code
_entity_poly.pdbx_strand_id
1 'polypeptide(L)'
;MSLFCEPFRYEIIKDRNNKSVSVFKEFGVSHLERFDPGHVSKNISKDFTKFSASHNTVEVFNDKTQKIEKIERPFWGLNASLSMWLWSCFAEENIDKRTKIWEDCVYHYVGNHSFCEPHNYKCFEWQKGVNSIQLQFMLYDWVHKWTPIVSKVSSIGSTCMNEAFNSKIACYLDKSRAWKNINIRVNVAILEWNDPEHFLGDIQKALHLPPLPEDCVKPFEENCYSKMILKQKTVTKGSKKQNKYKKSIQSVPGGDYQVFKSEWESEDEDIDDFD
;
A
#
# COMPACT_ATOMS: atom_id res chain seq x y z
N MET A 1 -13.37 38.18 12.27
CA MET A 1 -12.93 36.96 11.56
C MET A 1 -12.33 36.01 12.58
N SER A 2 -13.12 35.06 13.09
CA SER A 2 -12.62 34.00 13.96
C SER A 2 -11.95 32.94 13.08
N LEU A 3 -10.62 32.89 13.14
CA LEU A 3 -9.86 31.73 12.67
C LEU A 3 -10.22 30.57 13.61
N PHE A 4 -11.21 29.76 13.23
CA PHE A 4 -11.35 28.41 13.77
C PHE A 4 -10.12 27.64 13.28
N CYS A 5 -9.05 27.61 14.08
CA CYS A 5 -8.09 26.52 13.99
C CYS A 5 -8.89 25.25 14.32
N GLU A 6 -9.06 24.37 13.34
CA GLU A 6 -9.47 23.00 13.63
C GLU A 6 -8.52 22.44 14.70
N PRO A 7 -9.03 21.69 15.69
CA PRO A 7 -8.17 21.06 16.66
C PRO A 7 -7.22 20.12 15.90
N PHE A 8 -5.92 20.42 15.93
CA PHE A 8 -4.89 19.56 15.37
C PHE A 8 -5.10 18.14 15.94
N ARG A 9 -5.49 17.21 15.06
CA ARG A 9 -5.60 15.79 15.42
C ARG A 9 -4.17 15.24 15.53
N TYR A 10 -3.65 15.19 16.75
CA TYR A 10 -2.34 14.61 17.00
C TYR A 10 -2.43 13.08 16.97
N GLU A 11 -1.72 12.45 16.04
CA GLU A 11 -1.57 10.99 15.96
C GLU A 11 -0.10 10.60 16.17
N ILE A 12 0.14 9.57 16.98
CA ILE A 12 1.46 8.96 17.14
C ILE A 12 1.49 7.73 16.25
N ILE A 13 2.15 7.85 15.11
CA ILE A 13 2.17 6.81 14.08
C ILE A 13 3.40 5.95 14.26
N LYS A 14 3.20 4.64 14.29
CA LYS A 14 4.27 3.65 14.43
C LYS A 14 4.09 2.48 13.48
N ASP A 15 5.19 1.77 13.28
CA ASP A 15 5.12 0.41 12.80
C ASP A 15 4.52 -0.50 13.90
N ARG A 16 4.18 -1.74 13.55
CA ARG A 16 3.63 -2.71 14.53
C ARG A 16 4.70 -3.33 15.45
N ASN A 17 5.88 -2.71 15.58
CA ASN A 17 6.88 -3.21 16.50
C ASN A 17 6.52 -2.80 17.95
N ASN A 18 6.73 -3.70 18.91
CA ASN A 18 6.29 -3.51 20.30
C ASN A 18 7.26 -2.68 21.16
N LYS A 19 8.21 -1.96 20.56
CA LYS A 19 9.34 -1.36 21.31
C LYS A 19 8.94 -0.12 22.13
N SER A 20 7.79 0.49 21.85
CA SER A 20 7.37 1.78 22.44
C SER A 20 6.13 1.71 23.34
N VAL A 21 5.55 0.52 23.55
CA VAL A 21 4.26 0.36 24.25
C VAL A 21 4.35 0.81 25.71
N SER A 22 5.46 0.49 26.41
CA SER A 22 5.68 0.91 27.80
C SER A 22 5.77 2.42 27.93
N VAL A 23 6.50 3.07 27.02
CA VAL A 23 6.70 4.52 26.99
C VAL A 23 5.37 5.24 26.80
N PHE A 24 4.53 4.82 25.83
CA PHE A 24 3.25 5.48 25.61
C PHE A 24 2.28 5.33 26.77
N LYS A 25 2.34 4.19 27.47
CA LYS A 25 1.54 3.95 28.66
C LYS A 25 1.98 4.86 29.81
N GLU A 26 3.30 5.02 30.00
CA GLU A 26 3.89 5.91 30.99
C GLU A 26 3.47 7.37 30.77
N PHE A 27 3.49 7.84 29.52
CA PHE A 27 3.09 9.20 29.15
C PHE A 27 1.57 9.39 28.99
N GLY A 28 0.75 8.34 29.14
CA GLY A 28 -0.71 8.42 28.99
C GLY A 28 -1.23 8.68 27.58
N VAL A 29 -0.40 8.51 26.55
CA VAL A 29 -0.70 8.87 25.14
C VAL A 29 -1.12 7.68 24.27
N SER A 30 -1.33 6.49 24.83
CA SER A 30 -1.70 5.29 24.07
C SER A 30 -2.98 5.45 23.23
N HIS A 31 -3.88 6.36 23.60
CA HIS A 31 -5.11 6.65 22.83
C HIS A 31 -4.84 7.38 21.50
N LEU A 32 -3.70 8.06 21.39
CA LEU A 32 -3.22 8.73 20.17
C LEU A 32 -2.49 7.78 19.21
N GLU A 33 -2.21 6.54 19.64
CA GLU A 33 -1.47 5.57 18.86
C GLU A 33 -2.25 5.16 17.60
N ARG A 34 -1.56 5.22 16.46
CA ARG A 34 -2.06 4.72 15.17
C ARG A 34 -0.99 3.90 14.47
N PHE A 35 -1.44 2.99 13.62
CA PHE A 35 -0.54 2.16 12.82
C PHE A 35 -0.30 2.76 11.44
N ASP A 36 0.94 2.63 10.98
CA ASP A 36 1.32 2.97 9.63
C ASP A 36 0.55 2.12 8.58
N PRO A 37 -0.16 2.75 7.62
CA PRO A 37 -0.97 2.03 6.64
C PRO A 37 -0.13 1.11 5.74
N GLY A 38 1.08 1.53 5.37
CA GLY A 38 1.98 0.73 4.53
C GLY A 38 2.45 -0.55 5.23
N HIS A 39 2.78 -0.47 6.51
CA HIS A 39 3.16 -1.62 7.33
C HIS A 39 1.98 -2.55 7.58
N VAL A 40 0.79 -2.01 7.87
CA VAL A 40 -0.41 -2.82 8.06
C VAL A 40 -0.79 -3.54 6.76
N SER A 41 -0.81 -2.85 5.62
CA SER A 41 -1.06 -3.46 4.30
C SER A 41 -0.09 -4.62 4.02
N LYS A 42 1.21 -4.41 4.22
CA LYS A 42 2.23 -5.47 4.06
C LYS A 42 1.99 -6.66 5.00
N ASN A 43 1.62 -6.40 6.26
CA ASN A 43 1.38 -7.46 7.24
C ASN A 43 0.14 -8.28 6.88
N ILE A 44 -0.96 -7.62 6.51
CA ILE A 44 -2.20 -8.26 6.07
C ILE A 44 -1.94 -9.11 4.82
N SER A 45 -1.25 -8.57 3.81
CA SER A 45 -0.95 -9.32 2.57
C SER A 45 -0.07 -10.55 2.81
N LYS A 46 0.92 -10.45 3.71
CA LYS A 46 1.74 -11.59 4.13
C LYS A 46 0.93 -12.64 4.88
N ASP A 47 0.06 -12.24 5.81
CA ASP A 47 -0.83 -13.15 6.54
C ASP A 47 -1.83 -13.81 5.60
N PHE A 48 -2.38 -13.07 4.63
CA PHE A 48 -3.30 -13.60 3.62
C PHE A 48 -2.62 -14.63 2.71
N THR A 49 -1.37 -14.37 2.31
CA THR A 49 -0.60 -15.34 1.51
C THR A 49 -0.39 -16.64 2.28
N LYS A 50 -0.12 -16.57 3.59
CA LYS A 50 -0.03 -17.76 4.45
C LYS A 50 -1.38 -18.46 4.60
N PHE A 51 -2.45 -17.71 4.83
CA PHE A 51 -3.81 -18.23 4.91
C PHE A 51 -4.23 -18.95 3.62
N SER A 52 -3.97 -18.35 2.45
CA SER A 52 -4.27 -18.97 1.17
C SER A 52 -3.42 -20.21 0.91
N ALA A 53 -2.17 -20.24 1.38
CA ALA A 53 -1.29 -21.39 1.22
C ALA A 53 -1.68 -22.54 2.17
N SER A 54 -2.08 -22.25 3.41
CA SER A 54 -2.57 -23.27 4.35
C SER A 54 -3.90 -23.87 3.91
N HIS A 55 -4.66 -23.16 3.08
CA HIS A 55 -5.92 -23.62 2.47
C HIS A 55 -5.78 -23.76 0.96
N ASN A 56 -4.65 -24.29 0.48
CA ASN A 56 -4.42 -24.48 -0.95
C ASN A 56 -5.42 -25.48 -1.59
N THR A 57 -6.10 -26.28 -0.77
CA THR A 57 -7.23 -27.08 -1.19
C THR A 57 -8.23 -27.21 -0.05
N VAL A 58 -9.52 -27.05 -0.35
CA VAL A 58 -10.61 -27.14 0.63
C VAL A 58 -11.67 -28.09 0.11
N GLU A 59 -12.11 -29.00 0.97
CA GLU A 59 -13.26 -29.86 0.73
C GLU A 59 -14.53 -29.13 1.13
N VAL A 60 -15.45 -29.01 0.19
CA VAL A 60 -16.72 -28.30 0.34
C VAL A 60 -17.85 -29.25 0.00
N PHE A 61 -18.87 -29.28 0.85
CA PHE A 61 -20.10 -29.98 0.52
C PHE A 61 -20.90 -29.18 -0.51
N ASN A 62 -21.18 -29.78 -1.66
CA ASN A 62 -22.00 -29.17 -2.69
C ASN A 62 -23.45 -29.68 -2.57
N ASP A 63 -24.35 -28.79 -2.14
CA ASP A 63 -25.77 -29.12 -1.94
C ASP A 63 -26.47 -29.58 -3.22
N LYS A 64 -26.02 -29.11 -4.41
CA LYS A 64 -26.62 -29.49 -5.70
C LYS A 64 -26.24 -30.89 -6.12
N THR A 65 -24.98 -31.28 -5.91
CA THR A 65 -24.48 -32.61 -6.30
C THR A 65 -24.56 -33.62 -5.17
N GLN A 66 -24.88 -33.18 -3.94
CA GLN A 66 -24.91 -33.98 -2.71
C GLN A 66 -23.58 -34.72 -2.47
N LYS A 67 -22.47 -34.11 -2.88
CA LYS A 67 -21.12 -34.69 -2.82
C LYS A 67 -20.13 -33.70 -2.23
N ILE A 68 -19.06 -34.25 -1.67
CA ILE A 68 -17.89 -33.47 -1.27
C ILE A 68 -17.08 -33.18 -2.54
N GLU A 69 -16.85 -31.91 -2.81
CA GLU A 69 -16.03 -31.42 -3.92
C GLU A 69 -14.74 -30.81 -3.38
N LYS A 70 -13.64 -31.13 -4.05
CA LYS A 70 -12.31 -30.65 -3.70
C LYS A 70 -12.01 -29.39 -4.53
N ILE A 71 -11.99 -28.24 -3.88
CA ILE A 71 -11.71 -26.95 -4.53
C ILE A 71 -10.23 -26.62 -4.36
N GLU A 72 -9.48 -26.67 -5.45
CA GLU A 72 -8.07 -26.26 -5.47
C GLU A 72 -7.95 -24.74 -5.49
N ARG A 73 -6.92 -24.19 -4.83
CA ARG A 73 -6.58 -22.76 -4.78
C ARG A 73 -7.81 -21.87 -4.57
N PRO A 74 -8.61 -22.09 -3.51
CA PRO A 74 -9.89 -21.41 -3.33
C PRO A 74 -9.75 -19.89 -3.27
N PHE A 75 -8.68 -19.37 -2.68
CA PHE A 75 -8.48 -17.92 -2.46
C PHE A 75 -7.58 -17.23 -3.50
N TRP A 76 -7.36 -17.87 -4.65
CA TRP A 76 -6.49 -17.32 -5.70
C TRP A 76 -7.02 -15.99 -6.24
N GLY A 77 -6.10 -15.05 -6.49
CA GLY A 77 -6.42 -13.71 -7.03
C GLY A 77 -6.87 -12.68 -5.99
N LEU A 78 -7.35 -13.09 -4.82
CA LEU A 78 -7.88 -12.18 -3.80
C LEU A 78 -6.85 -11.21 -3.21
N ASN A 79 -5.58 -11.60 -3.09
CA ASN A 79 -4.58 -10.78 -2.38
C ASN A 79 -4.38 -9.39 -3.01
N ALA A 80 -4.40 -9.31 -4.35
CA ALA A 80 -4.26 -8.05 -5.08
C ALA A 80 -5.50 -7.16 -4.86
N SER A 81 -6.69 -7.73 -5.02
CA SER A 81 -7.97 -7.04 -4.80
C SER A 81 -8.11 -6.56 -3.35
N LEU A 82 -7.69 -7.38 -2.38
CA LEU A 82 -7.68 -7.04 -0.96
C LEU A 82 -6.72 -5.90 -0.65
N SER A 83 -5.54 -5.91 -1.26
CA SER A 83 -4.56 -4.84 -1.10
C SER A 83 -5.12 -3.50 -1.59
N MET A 84 -5.86 -3.49 -2.69
CA MET A 84 -6.56 -2.28 -3.17
C MET A 84 -7.69 -1.86 -2.23
N TRP A 85 -8.49 -2.80 -1.75
CA TRP A 85 -9.60 -2.55 -0.82
C TRP A 85 -9.14 -1.90 0.49
N LEU A 86 -8.01 -2.38 1.03
CA LEU A 86 -7.39 -1.80 2.24
C LEU A 86 -7.09 -0.31 2.08
N TRP A 87 -6.65 0.14 0.90
CA TRP A 87 -6.37 1.55 0.69
C TRP A 87 -7.64 2.41 0.70
N SER A 88 -8.78 1.88 0.23
CA SER A 88 -10.07 2.54 0.39
C SER A 88 -10.46 2.63 1.87
N CYS A 89 -10.20 1.57 2.66
CA CYS A 89 -10.41 1.59 4.10
C CYS A 89 -9.54 2.66 4.79
N PHE A 90 -8.25 2.72 4.44
CA PHE A 90 -7.30 3.63 5.10
C PHE A 90 -7.53 5.09 4.73
N ALA A 91 -8.20 5.38 3.61
CA ALA A 91 -8.60 6.73 3.24
C ALA A 91 -9.79 7.25 4.07
N GLU A 92 -10.57 6.37 4.70
CA GLU A 92 -11.73 6.75 5.50
C GLU A 92 -11.31 7.15 6.92
N GLU A 93 -11.60 8.39 7.33
CA GLU A 93 -11.25 8.91 8.65
C GLU A 93 -12.20 8.44 9.75
N ASN A 94 -13.46 8.18 9.40
CA ASN A 94 -14.43 7.66 10.36
C ASN A 94 -14.16 6.18 10.64
N ILE A 95 -13.81 5.86 11.89
CA ILE A 95 -13.41 4.51 12.30
C ILE A 95 -14.53 3.50 12.08
N ASP A 96 -15.78 3.85 12.40
CA ASP A 96 -16.93 2.93 12.26
C ASP A 96 -17.20 2.64 10.79
N LYS A 97 -17.18 3.68 9.94
CA LYS A 97 -17.35 3.54 8.49
C LYS A 97 -16.21 2.72 7.88
N ARG A 98 -14.96 2.99 8.27
CA ARG A 98 -13.79 2.21 7.84
C ARG A 98 -13.93 0.73 8.18
N THR A 99 -14.32 0.45 9.42
CA THR A 99 -14.48 -0.91 9.94
C THR A 99 -15.56 -1.65 9.14
N LYS A 100 -16.67 -0.97 8.86
CA LYS A 100 -17.74 -1.51 8.02
C LYS A 100 -17.27 -1.78 6.59
N ILE A 101 -16.59 -0.83 5.93
CA ILE A 101 -16.03 -1.02 4.59
C ILE A 101 -15.10 -2.25 4.57
N TRP A 102 -14.27 -2.42 5.60
CA TRP A 102 -13.36 -3.57 5.70
C TRP A 102 -14.11 -4.90 5.76
N GLU A 103 -15.13 -5.01 6.60
CA GLU A 103 -15.90 -6.24 6.78
C GLU A 103 -16.77 -6.56 5.55
N ASP A 104 -17.22 -5.53 4.83
CA ASP A 104 -18.05 -5.66 3.63
C ASP A 104 -17.29 -6.21 2.41
N CYS A 105 -15.95 -6.33 2.48
CA CYS A 105 -15.14 -6.81 1.35
C CYS A 105 -15.55 -8.22 0.88
N VAL A 106 -15.98 -9.09 1.79
CA VAL A 106 -16.40 -10.46 1.46
C VAL A 106 -17.64 -10.44 0.57
N TYR A 107 -18.64 -9.62 0.93
CA TYR A 107 -19.85 -9.42 0.13
C TYR A 107 -19.54 -8.83 -1.24
N HIS A 108 -18.64 -7.83 -1.28
CA HIS A 108 -18.20 -7.23 -2.53
C HIS A 108 -17.58 -8.27 -3.47
N TYR A 109 -16.71 -9.15 -2.96
CA TYR A 109 -16.06 -10.16 -3.81
C TYR A 109 -17.01 -11.23 -4.33
N VAL A 110 -18.17 -11.44 -3.72
CA VAL A 110 -19.19 -12.36 -4.26
C VAL A 110 -20.26 -11.65 -5.09
N GLY A 111 -20.01 -10.39 -5.49
CA GLY A 111 -20.91 -9.60 -6.34
C GLY A 111 -22.09 -8.95 -5.59
N ASN A 112 -22.13 -9.03 -4.26
CA ASN A 112 -23.13 -8.34 -3.47
C ASN A 112 -22.66 -6.92 -3.15
N HIS A 113 -23.16 -5.96 -3.94
CA HIS A 113 -22.82 -4.54 -3.81
C HIS A 113 -23.77 -3.74 -2.90
N SER A 114 -24.65 -4.39 -2.14
CA SER A 114 -25.66 -3.72 -1.29
C SER A 114 -25.06 -2.78 -0.24
N PHE A 115 -23.79 -2.99 0.13
CA PHE A 115 -23.07 -2.20 1.13
C PHE A 115 -21.96 -1.32 0.53
N CYS A 116 -21.80 -1.32 -0.79
CA CYS A 116 -20.81 -0.51 -1.47
C CYS A 116 -21.32 0.92 -1.68
N GLU A 117 -20.39 1.90 -1.67
CA GLU A 117 -20.70 3.21 -2.26
C GLU A 117 -21.01 3.04 -3.77
N PRO A 118 -21.96 3.79 -4.33
CA PRO A 118 -22.33 3.65 -5.73
C PRO A 118 -21.13 3.76 -6.66
N HIS A 119 -20.92 2.75 -7.49
CA HIS A 119 -19.84 2.70 -8.46
C HIS A 119 -20.29 2.06 -9.78
N ASN A 120 -19.73 2.54 -10.89
CA ASN A 120 -20.11 2.13 -12.26
C ASN A 120 -19.01 1.34 -12.99
N TYR A 121 -17.98 0.88 -12.27
CA TYR A 121 -16.90 0.07 -12.83
C TYR A 121 -17.11 -1.43 -12.52
N LYS A 122 -16.59 -2.29 -13.40
CA LYS A 122 -16.57 -3.74 -13.18
C LYS A 122 -15.63 -4.07 -12.01
N CYS A 123 -16.16 -4.80 -11.03
CA CYS A 123 -15.43 -5.21 -9.83
C CYS A 123 -14.81 -6.60 -10.00
N PHE A 124 -13.81 -6.91 -9.18
CA PHE A 124 -13.27 -8.26 -9.10
C PHE A 124 -14.29 -9.18 -8.42
N GLU A 125 -14.68 -10.26 -9.09
CA GLU A 125 -15.57 -11.28 -8.55
C GLU A 125 -14.82 -12.59 -8.28
N TRP A 126 -14.93 -13.05 -7.05
CA TRP A 126 -14.39 -14.30 -6.57
C TRP A 126 -15.37 -15.46 -6.81
N GLN A 127 -15.32 -16.00 -8.03
CA GLN A 127 -16.26 -17.04 -8.50
C GLN A 127 -16.34 -18.27 -7.60
N LYS A 128 -15.24 -18.68 -6.95
CA LYS A 128 -15.26 -19.81 -6.02
C LYS A 128 -16.04 -19.49 -4.75
N GLY A 129 -15.97 -18.26 -4.26
CA GLY A 129 -16.77 -17.79 -3.13
C GLY A 129 -18.24 -17.70 -3.46
N VAL A 130 -18.61 -17.24 -4.66
CA VAL A 130 -20.02 -17.18 -5.12
C VAL A 130 -20.70 -18.55 -5.00
N ASN A 131 -19.98 -19.63 -5.31
CA ASN A 131 -20.51 -20.99 -5.32
C ASN A 131 -20.36 -21.73 -3.98
N SER A 132 -19.74 -21.14 -2.96
CA SER A 132 -19.49 -21.81 -1.69
C SER A 132 -19.61 -20.86 -0.49
N ILE A 133 -20.68 -21.03 0.27
CA ILE A 133 -20.89 -20.31 1.53
C ILE A 133 -19.80 -20.64 2.56
N GLN A 134 -19.29 -21.88 2.57
CA GLN A 134 -18.19 -22.29 3.44
C GLN A 134 -16.93 -21.47 3.17
N LEU A 135 -16.58 -21.27 1.89
CA LEU A 135 -15.43 -20.42 1.54
C LEU A 135 -15.65 -18.96 1.96
N GLN A 136 -16.88 -18.43 1.81
CA GLN A 136 -17.21 -17.08 2.27
C GLN A 136 -16.99 -16.93 3.78
N PHE A 137 -17.45 -17.90 4.59
CA PHE A 137 -17.22 -17.90 6.04
C PHE A 137 -15.73 -17.95 6.41
N MET A 138 -14.94 -18.80 5.72
CA MET A 138 -13.49 -18.85 5.95
C MET A 138 -12.81 -17.51 5.67
N LEU A 139 -13.21 -16.81 4.60
CA LEU A 139 -12.69 -15.48 4.30
C LEU A 139 -13.17 -14.46 5.33
N TYR A 140 -14.43 -14.51 5.73
CA TYR A 140 -15.02 -13.63 6.74
C TYR A 140 -14.30 -13.73 8.08
N ASP A 141 -14.07 -14.94 8.59
CA ASP A 141 -13.32 -15.16 9.84
C ASP A 141 -11.91 -14.57 9.77
N TRP A 142 -11.25 -14.76 8.62
CA TRP A 142 -9.93 -14.19 8.40
C TRP A 142 -9.96 -12.66 8.33
N VAL A 143 -10.96 -12.05 7.68
CA VAL A 143 -11.17 -10.59 7.63
C VAL A 143 -11.43 -10.03 9.03
N HIS A 144 -12.32 -10.67 9.79
CA HIS A 144 -12.74 -10.22 11.11
C HIS A 144 -11.60 -10.25 12.14
N LYS A 145 -10.68 -11.22 12.05
CA LYS A 145 -9.42 -11.26 12.83
C LYS A 145 -8.62 -9.94 12.71
N TRP A 146 -8.66 -9.27 11.55
CA TRP A 146 -7.90 -8.06 11.28
C TRP A 146 -8.64 -6.76 11.57
N THR A 147 -9.97 -6.81 11.80
CA THR A 147 -10.82 -5.65 12.09
C THR A 147 -10.25 -4.74 13.19
N PRO A 148 -9.80 -5.24 14.37
CA PRO A 148 -9.26 -4.38 15.42
C PRO A 148 -8.00 -3.61 15.01
N ILE A 149 -7.21 -4.15 14.08
CA ILE A 149 -5.99 -3.51 13.60
C ILE A 149 -6.33 -2.46 12.54
N VAL A 150 -7.22 -2.77 11.60
CA VAL A 150 -7.67 -1.85 10.55
C VAL A 150 -8.32 -0.59 11.15
N SER A 151 -9.10 -0.76 12.22
CA SER A 151 -9.72 0.37 12.95
C SER A 151 -8.70 1.39 13.51
N LYS A 152 -7.46 0.97 13.78
CA LYS A 152 -6.39 1.79 14.38
C LYS A 152 -5.36 2.33 13.38
N VAL A 153 -5.56 2.13 12.08
CA VAL A 153 -4.66 2.65 11.05
C VAL A 153 -4.77 4.18 10.96
N SER A 154 -3.67 4.88 10.70
CA SER A 154 -3.73 6.32 10.40
C SER A 154 -4.27 6.55 9.00
N SER A 155 -5.21 7.49 8.85
CA SER A 155 -5.67 7.97 7.53
C SER A 155 -4.86 9.17 7.02
N ILE A 156 -4.01 9.75 7.87
CA ILE A 156 -3.37 11.04 7.61
C ILE A 156 -1.86 10.90 7.41
N GLY A 157 -1.19 10.03 8.17
CA GLY A 157 0.27 9.97 8.17
C GLY A 157 0.86 8.56 8.00
N SER A 158 2.19 8.54 7.93
CA SER A 158 2.99 7.32 7.76
C SER A 158 4.35 7.47 8.41
N THR A 159 5.04 6.35 8.68
CA THR A 159 6.42 6.33 9.19
C THR A 159 7.46 6.60 8.10
N CYS A 160 7.05 6.66 6.83
CA CYS A 160 7.95 6.81 5.67
C CYS A 160 8.93 7.98 5.78
N MET A 161 8.47 9.14 6.25
CA MET A 161 9.33 10.33 6.40
C MET A 161 10.38 10.15 7.49
N ASN A 162 9.99 9.55 8.62
CA ASN A 162 10.90 9.24 9.72
C ASN A 162 11.94 8.19 9.30
N GLU A 163 11.51 7.13 8.61
CA GLU A 163 12.41 6.11 8.06
C GLU A 163 13.41 6.69 7.04
N ALA A 164 12.93 7.56 6.15
CA ALA A 164 13.79 8.23 5.18
C ALA A 164 14.81 9.16 5.84
N PHE A 165 14.40 9.88 6.89
CA PHE A 165 15.30 10.72 7.68
C PHE A 165 16.34 9.90 8.44
N ASN A 166 15.92 8.82 9.11
CA ASN A 166 16.86 7.91 9.79
C ASN A 166 17.83 7.24 8.81
N SER A 167 17.36 6.89 7.61
CA SER A 167 18.23 6.38 6.55
C SER A 167 19.26 7.42 6.10
N LYS A 168 18.89 8.70 5.99
CA LYS A 168 19.83 9.79 5.71
C LYS A 168 20.88 9.92 6.81
N ILE A 169 20.47 9.93 8.08
CA ILE A 169 21.39 9.94 9.22
C ILE A 169 22.36 8.76 9.14
N ALA A 170 21.86 7.54 8.87
CA ALA A 170 22.68 6.34 8.76
C ALA A 170 23.77 6.47 7.67
N CYS A 171 23.46 7.08 6.52
CA CYS A 171 24.45 7.35 5.47
C CYS A 171 25.61 8.24 5.95
N TYR A 172 25.38 9.16 6.88
CA TYR A 172 26.41 10.00 7.49
C TYR A 172 27.14 9.32 8.65
N LEU A 173 26.47 8.41 9.35
CA LEU A 173 27.03 7.65 10.46
C LEU A 173 27.94 6.49 10.03
N ASP A 174 28.08 6.21 8.73
CA ASP A 174 28.96 5.16 8.22
C ASP A 174 30.41 5.32 8.73
N LYS A 175 30.92 4.27 9.39
CA LYS A 175 32.26 4.22 9.96
C LYS A 175 33.37 4.38 8.91
N SER A 176 33.08 4.09 7.64
CA SER A 176 34.01 4.30 6.53
C SER A 176 34.32 5.78 6.26
N ARG A 177 33.45 6.70 6.69
CA ARG A 177 33.65 8.15 6.49
C ARG A 177 34.78 8.68 7.37
N ALA A 178 35.62 9.53 6.79
CA ALA A 178 36.77 10.14 7.46
C ALA A 178 36.42 11.05 8.66
N TRP A 179 35.19 11.56 8.75
CA TRP A 179 34.79 12.59 9.73
C TRP A 179 34.69 12.01 11.14
N LYS A 180 35.66 12.15 12.05
CA LYS A 180 35.61 11.40 13.33
C LYS A 180 34.47 11.77 14.28
N ASN A 181 33.89 12.97 14.18
CA ASN A 181 32.88 13.46 15.12
C ASN A 181 31.45 13.07 14.70
N ILE A 182 30.78 12.28 15.54
CA ILE A 182 29.41 11.80 15.28
C ILE A 182 28.36 12.91 15.29
N ASN A 183 28.48 13.91 16.17
CA ASN A 183 27.53 15.01 16.27
C ASN A 183 27.58 15.88 15.01
N ILE A 184 28.77 16.11 14.46
CA ILE A 184 28.93 16.84 13.20
C ILE A 184 28.24 16.07 12.06
N ARG A 185 28.42 14.75 11.98
CA ARG A 185 27.76 13.91 10.97
C ARG A 185 26.23 14.00 11.05
N VAL A 186 25.66 13.91 12.26
CA VAL A 186 24.22 14.02 12.48
C VAL A 186 23.71 15.41 12.12
N ASN A 187 24.42 16.47 12.55
CA ASN A 187 24.04 17.85 12.24
C ASN A 187 24.04 18.12 10.74
N VAL A 188 25.03 17.63 9.99
CA VAL A 188 25.05 17.78 8.52
C VAL A 188 23.91 17.01 7.86
N ALA A 189 23.57 15.80 8.36
CA ALA A 189 22.41 15.07 7.87
C ALA A 189 21.10 15.83 8.10
N ILE A 190 20.95 16.52 9.24
CA ILE A 190 19.81 17.38 9.56
C ILE A 190 19.76 18.59 8.63
N LEU A 191 20.89 19.26 8.42
CA LEU A 191 20.98 20.42 7.53
C LEU A 191 20.60 20.06 6.09
N GLU A 192 21.17 18.98 5.54
CA GLU A 192 20.81 18.49 4.20
C GLU A 192 19.34 18.06 4.12
N TRP A 193 18.77 17.50 5.19
CA TRP A 193 17.36 17.11 5.17
C TRP A 193 16.41 18.31 5.15
N ASN A 194 16.75 19.36 5.88
CA ASN A 194 15.93 20.57 6.00
C ASN A 194 16.10 21.51 4.81
N ASP A 195 17.32 21.64 4.28
CA ASP A 195 17.64 22.48 3.13
C ASP A 195 18.60 21.76 2.17
N PRO A 196 18.12 20.78 1.40
CA PRO A 196 18.96 19.97 0.52
C PRO A 196 19.66 20.77 -0.58
N GLU A 197 19.11 21.93 -0.93
CA GLU A 197 19.60 22.76 -2.03
C GLU A 197 20.74 23.67 -1.56
N HIS A 198 20.61 24.27 -0.38
CA HIS A 198 21.53 25.32 0.05
C HIS A 198 22.51 24.87 1.14
N PHE A 199 22.29 23.74 1.83
CA PHE A 199 23.07 23.41 3.03
C PHE A 199 24.59 23.42 2.83
N LEU A 200 25.11 22.92 1.69
CA LEU A 200 26.55 22.95 1.42
C LEU A 200 27.06 24.37 1.21
N GLY A 201 26.31 25.20 0.47
CA GLY A 201 26.65 26.60 0.25
C GLY A 201 26.62 27.40 1.55
N ASP A 202 25.65 27.12 2.42
CA ASP A 202 25.52 27.77 3.72
C ASP A 202 26.64 27.36 4.67
N ILE A 203 27.02 26.08 4.68
CA ILE A 203 28.21 25.60 5.42
C ILE A 203 29.47 26.28 4.90
N GLN A 204 29.66 26.39 3.58
CA GLN A 204 30.83 27.06 2.99
C GLN A 204 30.91 28.53 3.37
N LYS A 205 29.79 29.26 3.26
CA LYS A 205 29.71 30.67 3.65
C LYS A 205 30.02 30.84 5.14
N ALA A 206 29.42 30.02 5.99
CA ALA A 206 29.61 30.07 7.44
C ALA A 206 31.06 29.75 7.87
N LEU A 207 31.74 28.89 7.13
CA LEU A 207 33.11 28.48 7.39
C LEU A 207 34.16 29.28 6.60
N HIS A 208 33.75 30.29 5.83
CA HIS A 208 34.62 31.09 4.95
C HIS A 208 35.49 30.23 4.00
N LEU A 209 34.90 29.16 3.46
CA LEU A 209 35.59 28.25 2.55
C LEU A 209 35.61 28.80 1.12
N PRO A 210 36.66 28.48 0.33
CA PRO A 210 36.68 28.81 -1.09
C PRO A 210 35.52 28.12 -1.83
N PRO A 211 35.03 28.70 -2.95
CA PRO A 211 33.98 28.10 -3.75
C PRO A 211 34.40 26.72 -4.25
N LEU A 212 33.45 25.78 -4.29
CA LEU A 212 33.72 24.47 -4.88
C LEU A 212 34.03 24.60 -6.37
N PRO A 213 34.96 23.79 -6.90
CA PRO A 213 35.18 23.64 -8.34
C PRO A 213 33.88 23.30 -9.08
N GLU A 214 33.64 23.93 -10.25
CA GLU A 214 32.40 23.78 -11.04
C GLU A 214 32.12 22.31 -11.45
N ASP A 215 33.17 21.53 -11.66
CA ASP A 215 33.12 20.10 -11.98
C ASP A 215 32.67 19.24 -10.78
N CYS A 216 32.77 19.75 -9.55
CA CYS A 216 32.25 19.10 -8.35
C CYS A 216 30.80 19.52 -8.02
N VAL A 217 30.40 20.74 -8.40
CA VAL A 217 29.08 21.31 -8.11
C VAL A 217 28.00 20.66 -8.98
N LYS A 218 28.21 20.56 -10.30
CA LYS A 218 27.23 19.99 -11.23
C LYS A 218 26.79 18.56 -10.88
N PRO A 219 27.69 17.60 -10.61
CA PRO A 219 27.29 16.23 -10.24
C PRO A 219 26.60 16.15 -8.88
N PHE A 220 26.93 17.07 -7.95
CA PHE A 220 26.33 17.12 -6.62
C PHE A 220 24.88 17.61 -6.71
N GLU A 221 24.66 18.72 -7.42
CA GLU A 221 23.34 19.25 -7.73
C GLU A 221 22.52 18.16 -8.44
N GLU A 222 23.02 17.60 -9.55
CA GLU A 222 22.31 16.58 -10.32
C GLU A 222 21.95 15.33 -9.49
N ASN A 223 22.82 14.86 -8.59
CA ASN A 223 22.52 13.71 -7.72
C ASN A 223 21.51 14.02 -6.61
N CYS A 224 21.59 15.20 -5.99
CA CYS A 224 20.69 15.63 -4.92
C CYS A 224 19.29 15.91 -5.48
N TYR A 225 19.20 16.65 -6.59
CA TYR A 225 17.95 17.00 -7.26
C TYR A 225 17.24 15.77 -7.84
N SER A 226 17.96 14.85 -8.50
CA SER A 226 17.34 13.69 -9.15
C SER A 226 16.72 12.72 -8.13
N LYS A 227 17.37 12.45 -7.01
CA LYS A 227 16.91 11.41 -6.06
C LYS A 227 15.86 11.91 -5.07
N MET A 228 15.90 13.18 -4.65
CA MET A 228 14.93 13.74 -3.70
C MET A 228 13.64 14.20 -4.37
N ILE A 229 13.70 14.84 -5.55
CA ILE A 229 12.50 15.21 -6.32
C ILE A 229 11.75 13.95 -6.77
N LEU A 230 12.45 12.86 -7.13
CA LEU A 230 11.79 11.57 -7.41
C LEU A 230 11.08 10.98 -6.17
N LYS A 231 11.69 11.07 -4.97
CA LYS A 231 11.11 10.55 -3.71
C LYS A 231 9.94 11.40 -3.19
N GLN A 232 10.03 12.73 -3.23
CA GLN A 232 8.91 13.61 -2.86
C GLN A 232 7.79 13.58 -3.91
N LYS A 233 8.12 13.52 -5.22
CA LYS A 233 7.12 13.32 -6.28
C LYS A 233 6.50 11.93 -6.29
N THR A 234 7.11 10.88 -5.74
CA THR A 234 6.43 9.58 -5.61
C THR A 234 5.24 9.60 -4.64
N VAL A 235 5.30 10.44 -3.60
CA VAL A 235 4.16 10.67 -2.68
C VAL A 235 2.98 11.32 -3.42
N THR A 236 3.23 12.27 -4.31
CA THR A 236 2.19 12.93 -5.13
C THR A 236 1.83 12.18 -6.42
N LYS A 237 2.72 11.32 -6.96
CA LYS A 237 2.44 10.50 -8.15
C LYS A 237 1.49 9.35 -7.85
N GLY A 238 1.39 8.85 -6.62
CA GLY A 238 0.36 7.89 -6.22
C GLY A 238 -1.06 8.38 -6.55
N SER A 239 -1.38 9.61 -6.13
CA SER A 239 -2.65 10.28 -6.46
C SER A 239 -2.82 10.58 -7.95
N LYS A 240 -1.75 10.98 -8.66
CA LYS A 240 -1.84 11.28 -10.10
C LYS A 240 -1.96 10.01 -10.97
N LYS A 241 -1.36 8.88 -10.57
CA LYS A 241 -1.48 7.59 -11.25
C LYS A 241 -2.87 6.98 -11.03
N GLN A 242 -3.43 7.09 -9.83
CA GLN A 242 -4.84 6.77 -9.55
C GLN A 242 -5.81 7.62 -10.38
N ASN A 243 -5.58 8.93 -10.48
CA ASN A 243 -6.44 9.81 -11.29
C ASN A 243 -6.26 9.58 -12.80
N LYS A 244 -5.06 9.25 -13.29
CA LYS A 244 -4.85 8.86 -14.69
C LYS A 244 -5.47 7.50 -15.01
N TYR A 245 -5.36 6.51 -14.12
CA TYR A 245 -5.98 5.20 -14.26
C TYR A 245 -7.52 5.29 -14.25
N LYS A 246 -8.10 6.08 -13.33
CA LYS A 246 -9.55 6.38 -13.33
C LYS A 246 -9.99 7.06 -14.63
N LYS A 247 -9.20 8.01 -15.16
CA LYS A 247 -9.50 8.68 -16.44
C LYS A 247 -9.31 7.78 -17.66
N SER A 248 -8.34 6.87 -17.67
CA SER A 248 -8.10 5.96 -18.80
C SER A 248 -9.15 4.86 -18.90
N ILE A 249 -9.78 4.48 -17.79
CA ILE A 249 -10.91 3.53 -17.79
C ILE A 249 -12.20 4.22 -18.25
N GLN A 250 -12.38 5.51 -17.95
CA GLN A 250 -13.55 6.28 -18.39
C GLN A 250 -13.56 6.64 -19.88
N SER A 251 -12.39 6.62 -20.56
CA SER A 251 -12.26 7.10 -21.93
C SER A 251 -12.31 6.02 -23.02
N VAL A 252 -12.56 4.75 -22.66
CA VAL A 252 -12.70 3.66 -23.66
C VAL A 252 -14.17 3.28 -23.78
N PRO A 253 -14.90 3.75 -24.81
CA PRO A 253 -16.19 3.18 -25.17
C PRO A 253 -15.92 1.81 -25.81
N GLY A 254 -16.17 0.74 -25.06
CA GLY A 254 -15.87 -0.64 -25.45
C GLY A 254 -14.62 -1.15 -24.76
N GLY A 255 -14.76 -1.62 -23.51
CA GLY A 255 -13.66 -2.15 -22.71
C GLY A 255 -12.97 -3.37 -23.32
N ASP A 256 -11.78 -3.66 -22.78
CA ASP A 256 -10.69 -4.53 -23.26
C ASP A 256 -10.99 -6.02 -23.57
N TYR A 257 -12.24 -6.39 -23.84
CA TYR A 257 -12.59 -7.65 -24.51
C TYR A 257 -12.75 -7.42 -26.02
N GLN A 258 -11.67 -7.06 -26.70
CA GLN A 258 -11.49 -7.64 -28.03
C GLN A 258 -10.83 -8.99 -27.84
N VAL A 259 -11.67 -10.01 -27.96
CA VAL A 259 -11.33 -11.42 -28.06
C VAL A 259 -10.09 -11.55 -28.93
N PHE A 260 -8.95 -11.96 -28.35
CA PHE A 260 -7.93 -12.65 -29.11
C PHE A 260 -8.60 -13.92 -29.62
N LYS A 261 -9.14 -13.84 -30.83
CA LYS A 261 -9.55 -14.98 -31.63
C LYS A 261 -8.22 -15.62 -32.02
N SER A 262 -7.68 -16.49 -31.16
CA SER A 262 -6.56 -17.33 -31.56
C SER A 262 -7.08 -18.22 -32.68
N GLU A 263 -6.51 -18.04 -33.87
CA GLU A 263 -6.57 -18.95 -34.99
C GLU A 263 -6.31 -20.38 -34.50
N TRP A 264 -7.42 -21.08 -34.26
CA TRP A 264 -7.57 -22.51 -34.50
C TRP A 264 -8.86 -22.60 -35.29
N GLU A 265 -8.80 -22.07 -36.52
CA GLU A 265 -9.62 -22.60 -37.58
C GLU A 265 -9.21 -24.06 -37.72
N SER A 266 -10.17 -24.94 -37.45
CA SER A 266 -10.18 -26.29 -37.96
C SER A 266 -9.91 -26.22 -39.46
N GLU A 267 -8.72 -26.62 -39.87
CA GLU A 267 -8.52 -27.15 -41.21
C GLU A 267 -9.37 -28.42 -41.28
N ASP A 268 -10.60 -28.24 -41.76
CA ASP A 268 -11.36 -29.27 -42.44
C ASP A 268 -10.53 -29.66 -43.67
N GLU A 269 -9.62 -30.62 -43.53
CA GLU A 269 -9.09 -31.35 -44.68
C GLU A 269 -10.03 -32.52 -44.98
N ASP A 270 -10.91 -32.25 -45.94
CA ASP A 270 -11.33 -33.11 -47.04
C ASP A 270 -11.08 -34.63 -46.84
N ILE A 271 -12.14 -35.31 -46.38
CA ILE A 271 -12.40 -36.69 -46.78
C ILE A 271 -12.86 -36.61 -48.24
N ASP A 272 -11.97 -36.98 -49.16
CA ASP A 272 -12.34 -37.47 -50.48
C ASP A 272 -11.76 -38.87 -50.67
N ASP A 273 -12.68 -39.81 -50.92
CA ASP A 273 -12.44 -41.15 -51.43
C ASP A 273 -11.60 -41.12 -52.73
N PHE A 274 -10.77 -42.16 -52.95
CA PHE A 274 -10.69 -42.99 -54.17
C PHE A 274 -9.34 -43.72 -54.27
N ASP A 275 -9.33 -45.01 -53.87
CA ASP A 275 -9.00 -46.25 -54.62
C ASP A 275 -8.52 -47.37 -53.70
#